data_AF-A0A803JQA6-F1
#
_entry.id   AF-A0A803JQA6-F1
#
_cell.length_a   1.000
_cell.length_b   1.000
_cell.length_c   1.000
_cell.angle_alpha   90.00
_cell.angle_beta   90.00
_cell.angle_gamma   90.00
#
_symmetry.space_group_name_H-M   'P 1'
#
loop_
_entity.id
_entity.type
_entity.pdbx_description
1 polymer ?
#
loop_
_entity_poly.entity_id
_entity_poly.type
_entity_poly.pdbx_seq_one_letter_code
_entity_poly.pdbx_strand_id
1 'polypeptide(L)'
;MAAGGGNMQSSAPCLVEEEQTAEDMMAVAQRRKWLVSKFLREELSESFLKRQQGKVEQLRRCSFYMEILSGQAEPEEEELQSRLPISVFQFIDPEKFQRMKNMAASQTKLQLLLLEKLLEQLERGRAALVGMVTGGDSCGWGRLWQGVSHLHRLQKDFLHLLVPRRLHLKHQLVANTSAAKIPPLRLGLRLRNPVVFDRAGSVAFRDRVSLAWRSLGQPCPPEKYELGFRLREEEEAEQGAVSVSGNHLEIHNLLSDRLYEFHLRRADTHMLVYQAWHDSITLRTCP
;
A
#
# COMPACT_ATOMS: atom_id res chain seq x y z
N MET A 1 -46.57 87.08 25.94
CA MET A 1 -47.20 86.46 27.12
C MET A 1 -47.14 84.96 26.94
N ALA A 2 -46.66 84.26 27.98
CA ALA A 2 -46.70 82.82 28.27
C ALA A 2 -46.07 81.86 27.23
N ALA A 3 -44.88 81.31 27.52
CA ALA A 3 -44.63 80.05 28.25
C ALA A 3 -44.81 78.83 27.32
N GLY A 4 -43.90 77.88 27.17
CA GLY A 4 -42.84 77.38 28.05
C GLY A 4 -42.87 75.85 27.92
N GLY A 5 -41.73 75.18 28.13
CA GLY A 5 -41.68 73.73 28.32
C GLY A 5 -40.95 72.98 27.22
N GLY A 6 -39.68 72.64 27.46
CA GLY A 6 -38.87 71.84 26.56
C GLY A 6 -39.22 70.36 26.58
N ASN A 7 -38.55 69.61 25.71
CA ASN A 7 -38.19 68.23 26.00
C ASN A 7 -36.88 67.86 25.27
N MET A 8 -35.81 67.69 26.03
CA MET A 8 -34.62 66.93 25.63
C MET A 8 -34.94 65.44 25.85
N GLN A 9 -34.94 64.66 24.78
CA GLN A 9 -34.74 63.20 24.79
C GLN A 9 -33.90 62.93 23.52
N SER A 10 -32.56 62.84 23.58
CA SER A 10 -31.77 61.73 24.14
C SER A 10 -32.38 60.38 23.84
N SER A 11 -32.08 59.85 22.65
CA SER A 11 -32.18 58.42 22.35
C SER A 11 -31.06 58.08 21.37
N ALA A 12 -29.93 57.64 21.91
CA ALA A 12 -29.00 56.77 21.19
C ALA A 12 -29.42 55.32 21.47
N PRO A 13 -29.77 54.55 20.44
CA PRO A 13 -29.59 53.10 20.50
C PRO A 13 -28.91 52.65 19.19
N CYS A 14 -27.60 52.46 19.21
CA CYS A 14 -26.91 51.91 18.02
C CYS A 14 -25.61 51.17 18.31
N LEU A 15 -25.38 50.68 19.54
CA LEU A 15 -24.14 49.96 19.87
C LEU A 15 -24.37 48.52 20.34
N VAL A 16 -25.59 48.15 20.74
CA VAL A 16 -25.85 46.82 21.35
C VAL A 16 -26.10 45.73 20.29
N GLU A 17 -26.68 46.06 19.13
CA GLU A 17 -26.94 45.08 18.05
C GLU A 17 -25.67 44.70 17.25
N GLU A 18 -24.70 45.60 17.13
CA GLU A 18 -23.43 45.34 16.44
C GLU A 18 -22.47 44.45 17.27
N GLU A 19 -22.45 44.60 18.60
CA GLU A 19 -21.61 43.75 19.48
C GLU A 19 -22.11 42.30 19.52
N GLN A 20 -23.43 42.08 19.60
CA GLN A 20 -24.01 40.72 19.60
C GLN A 20 -23.81 39.98 18.28
N THR A 21 -23.90 40.68 17.14
CA THR A 21 -23.60 40.07 15.84
C THR A 21 -22.10 39.77 15.65
N ALA A 22 -21.21 40.57 16.23
CA ALA A 22 -19.78 40.31 16.23
C ALA A 22 -19.39 39.11 17.10
N GLU A 23 -19.97 38.98 18.29
CA GLU A 23 -19.78 37.83 19.19
C GLU A 23 -20.27 36.52 18.55
N ASP A 24 -21.46 36.52 17.94
CA ASP A 24 -22.01 35.36 17.24
C ASP A 24 -21.14 34.95 16.04
N MET A 25 -20.67 35.93 15.27
CA MET A 25 -19.77 35.68 14.15
C MET A 25 -18.42 35.10 14.60
N MET A 26 -17.89 35.57 15.74
CA MET A 26 -16.68 35.04 16.35
C MET A 26 -16.88 33.61 16.84
N ALA A 27 -18.00 33.30 17.49
CA ALA A 27 -18.34 31.96 17.96
C ALA A 27 -18.45 30.95 16.80
N VAL A 28 -19.09 31.37 15.69
CA VAL A 28 -19.17 30.56 14.47
C VAL A 28 -17.78 30.31 13.86
N ALA A 29 -16.92 31.33 13.79
CA ALA A 29 -15.56 31.21 13.29
C ALA A 29 -14.71 30.27 14.16
N GLN A 30 -14.81 30.37 15.48
CA GLN A 30 -14.13 29.48 16.42
C GLN A 30 -14.61 28.03 16.26
N ARG A 31 -15.92 27.80 16.15
CA ARG A 31 -16.49 26.46 15.93
C ARG A 31 -16.01 25.85 14.62
N ARG A 32 -15.96 26.65 13.56
CA ARG A 32 -15.42 26.27 12.25
C ARG A 32 -13.95 25.87 12.33
N LYS A 33 -13.12 26.68 12.98
CA LYS A 33 -11.70 26.40 13.23
C LYS A 33 -11.51 25.12 14.05
N TRP A 34 -12.35 24.91 15.06
CA TRP A 34 -12.35 23.70 15.88
C TRP A 34 -12.66 22.45 15.04
N LEU A 35 -13.66 22.48 14.16
CA LEU A 35 -13.99 21.34 13.29
C LEU A 35 -12.82 20.93 12.38
N VAL A 36 -12.17 21.90 11.74
CA VAL A 36 -10.99 21.63 10.89
C VAL A 36 -9.84 21.09 11.73
N SER A 37 -9.60 21.68 12.90
CA SER A 37 -8.56 21.23 13.83
C SER A 37 -8.84 19.83 14.37
N LYS A 38 -10.10 19.46 14.56
CA LYS A 38 -10.53 18.11 14.93
C LYS A 38 -10.20 17.12 13.82
N PHE A 39 -10.62 17.41 12.58
CA PHE A 39 -10.30 16.59 11.41
C PHE A 39 -8.78 16.34 11.26
N LEU A 40 -7.96 17.39 11.38
CA LEU A 40 -6.49 17.29 11.26
C LEU A 40 -5.82 16.50 12.39
N ARG A 41 -6.42 16.44 13.58
CA ARG A 41 -5.88 15.71 14.74
C ARG A 41 -6.36 14.28 14.84
N GLU A 42 -7.59 14.02 14.43
CA GLU A 42 -8.25 12.72 14.62
C GLU A 42 -8.24 11.88 13.33
N GLU A 43 -8.71 12.45 12.22
CA GLU A 43 -8.90 11.71 10.96
C GLU A 43 -7.65 11.72 10.07
N LEU A 44 -7.04 12.90 9.88
CA LEU A 44 -5.84 13.10 9.05
C LEU A 44 -4.62 13.48 9.89
N SER A 45 -4.40 12.71 10.95
CA SER A 45 -3.28 12.90 11.86
C SER A 45 -1.95 12.49 11.24
N GLU A 46 -0.84 12.98 11.80
CA GLU A 46 0.51 12.55 11.36
C GLU A 46 0.75 11.07 11.63
N SER A 47 0.21 10.56 12.72
CA SER A 47 0.31 9.13 13.05
C SER A 47 -0.50 8.28 12.07
N PHE A 48 -1.65 8.77 11.59
CA PHE A 48 -2.39 8.13 10.51
C PHE A 48 -1.54 8.09 9.23
N LEU A 49 -0.97 9.22 8.79
CA LEU A 49 -0.17 9.31 7.58
C LEU A 49 1.07 8.40 7.64
N LYS A 50 1.85 8.45 8.73
CA LYS A 50 3.00 7.56 8.95
C LYS A 50 2.62 6.08 8.92
N ARG A 51 1.48 5.73 9.52
CA ARG A 51 0.96 4.35 9.46
C ARG A 51 0.61 3.94 8.04
N GLN A 52 -0.02 4.81 7.27
CA GLN A 52 -0.35 4.54 5.88
C GLN A 52 0.89 4.44 5.00
N GLN A 53 1.90 5.28 5.23
CA GLN A 53 3.20 5.20 4.56
C GLN A 53 3.83 3.82 4.77
N GLY A 54 3.91 3.34 6.02
CA GLY A 54 4.43 2.01 6.32
C GLY A 54 3.66 0.88 5.63
N LYS A 55 2.33 1.01 5.49
CA LYS A 55 1.52 0.04 4.74
C LYS A 55 1.83 0.06 3.24
N VAL A 56 1.99 1.23 2.63
CA VAL A 56 2.34 1.36 1.21
C VAL A 56 3.73 0.77 0.97
N GLU A 57 4.71 1.10 1.82
CA GLU A 57 6.06 0.54 1.76
C GLU A 57 6.04 -0.99 1.89
N GLN A 58 5.24 -1.53 2.82
CA GLN A 58 5.06 -2.98 2.94
C GLN A 58 4.47 -3.58 1.66
N LEU A 59 3.40 -3.00 1.12
CA LEU A 59 2.75 -3.47 -0.12
C LEU A 59 3.70 -3.49 -1.31
N ARG A 60 4.58 -2.48 -1.45
CA ARG A 60 5.60 -2.45 -2.52
C ARG A 60 6.58 -3.62 -2.42
N ARG A 61 6.86 -4.07 -1.20
CA ARG A 61 7.80 -5.17 -0.91
C ARG A 61 7.16 -6.54 -1.06
N CYS A 62 5.83 -6.61 -1.07
CA CYS A 62 5.11 -7.86 -1.25
C CYS A 62 5.23 -8.38 -2.69
N SER A 63 5.04 -9.70 -2.83
CA SER A 63 4.87 -10.35 -4.13
C SER A 63 3.38 -10.57 -4.40
N PHE A 64 2.95 -10.33 -5.63
CA PHE A 64 1.55 -10.50 -6.03
C PHE A 64 1.45 -11.69 -6.98
N TYR A 65 0.47 -12.54 -6.71
CA TYR A 65 0.17 -13.73 -7.48
C TYR A 65 -1.25 -13.64 -8.02
N MET A 66 -1.47 -14.18 -9.20
CA MET A 66 -2.82 -14.53 -9.63
C MET A 66 -3.31 -15.75 -8.86
N GLU A 67 -4.60 -15.78 -8.59
CA GLU A 67 -5.30 -16.93 -8.05
C GLU A 67 -6.54 -17.19 -8.90
N ILE A 68 -6.76 -18.45 -9.26
CA ILE A 68 -7.96 -18.89 -9.99
C ILE A 68 -8.95 -19.41 -8.95
N LEU A 69 -10.10 -18.76 -8.86
CA LEU A 69 -11.17 -19.08 -7.92
C LEU A 69 -12.31 -19.76 -8.68
N SER A 70 -12.97 -20.72 -8.04
CA SER A 70 -14.20 -21.32 -8.56
C SER A 70 -15.37 -20.34 -8.35
N GLY A 71 -16.25 -20.19 -9.34
CA GLY A 71 -17.36 -19.25 -9.28
C GLY A 71 -18.49 -19.59 -8.28
N GLN A 72 -18.31 -20.58 -7.41
CA GLN A 72 -19.34 -21.09 -6.48
C GLN A 72 -19.06 -20.76 -4.99
N ALA A 73 -17.92 -20.17 -4.66
CA ALA A 73 -17.63 -19.80 -3.26
C ALA A 73 -18.26 -18.45 -2.92
N GLU A 74 -19.14 -18.44 -1.91
CA GLU A 74 -19.61 -17.23 -1.23
C GLU A 74 -18.42 -16.53 -0.51
N PRO A 75 -18.44 -15.20 -0.37
CA PRO A 75 -17.30 -14.42 0.10
C PRO A 75 -16.81 -14.76 1.52
N GLU A 76 -17.60 -15.46 2.34
CA GLU A 76 -17.23 -15.85 3.70
C GLU A 76 -16.42 -17.16 3.77
N GLU A 77 -16.39 -17.98 2.69
CA GLU A 77 -15.61 -19.23 2.63
C GLU A 77 -14.30 -19.12 1.82
N GLU A 78 -13.96 -17.91 1.33
CA GLU A 78 -12.79 -17.61 0.48
C GLU A 78 -11.44 -18.00 1.15
N GLU A 79 -11.37 -18.12 2.48
CA GLU A 79 -10.13 -18.47 3.19
C GLU A 79 -9.80 -19.97 3.23
N LEU A 80 -10.79 -20.88 3.13
CA LEU A 80 -10.57 -22.31 3.39
C LEU A 80 -10.54 -23.21 2.15
N GLN A 81 -11.20 -22.85 1.04
CA GLN A 81 -11.34 -23.80 -0.08
C GLN A 81 -11.44 -23.11 -1.44
N SER A 82 -10.31 -22.88 -2.12
CA SER A 82 -10.35 -22.56 -3.56
C SER A 82 -9.06 -22.85 -4.33
N ARG A 83 -8.24 -23.80 -3.86
CA ARG A 83 -7.23 -24.41 -4.75
C ARG A 83 -7.95 -25.34 -5.71
N LEU A 84 -8.37 -24.82 -6.85
CA LEU A 84 -8.81 -25.63 -7.97
C LEU A 84 -7.71 -26.64 -8.34
N PRO A 85 -8.06 -27.89 -8.69
CA PRO A 85 -7.07 -28.89 -9.08
C PRO A 85 -6.28 -28.42 -10.31
N ILE A 86 -5.02 -28.86 -10.42
CA ILE A 86 -4.09 -28.56 -11.53
C ILE A 86 -4.73 -28.85 -12.91
N SER A 87 -5.73 -29.74 -12.96
CA SER A 87 -6.53 -30.04 -14.15
C SER A 87 -7.26 -28.83 -14.74
N VAL A 88 -7.52 -27.76 -13.99
CA VAL A 88 -8.20 -26.56 -14.53
C VAL A 88 -7.34 -25.82 -15.54
N PHE A 89 -6.01 -25.86 -15.40
CA PHE A 89 -5.10 -25.24 -16.38
C PHE A 89 -5.18 -25.88 -17.76
N GLN A 90 -5.62 -27.14 -17.86
CA GLN A 90 -5.78 -27.83 -19.15
C GLN A 90 -6.91 -27.23 -19.99
N PHE A 91 -7.85 -26.50 -19.35
CA PHE A 91 -8.98 -25.86 -20.04
C PHE A 91 -8.78 -24.37 -20.25
N ILE A 92 -7.70 -23.80 -19.68
CA ILE A 92 -7.37 -22.39 -19.81
C ILE A 92 -6.55 -22.20 -21.08
N ASP A 93 -6.97 -21.24 -21.91
CA ASP A 93 -6.21 -20.82 -23.08
C ASP A 93 -4.89 -20.14 -22.62
N PRO A 94 -3.70 -20.67 -23.00
CA PRO A 94 -2.42 -20.13 -22.54
C PRO A 94 -2.16 -18.69 -22.96
N GLU A 95 -2.59 -18.29 -24.16
CA GLU A 95 -2.40 -16.92 -24.62
C GLU A 95 -3.29 -15.94 -23.86
N LYS A 96 -4.56 -16.31 -23.64
CA LYS A 96 -5.48 -15.50 -22.84
C LYS A 96 -4.99 -15.39 -21.40
N PHE A 97 -4.47 -16.48 -20.85
CA PHE A 97 -3.89 -16.47 -19.50
C PHE A 97 -2.69 -15.53 -19.42
N GLN A 98 -1.76 -15.59 -20.38
CA GLN A 98 -0.61 -14.70 -20.41
C GLN A 98 -1.03 -13.22 -20.56
N ARG A 99 -2.05 -12.93 -21.40
CA ARG A 99 -2.62 -11.56 -21.50
C ARG A 99 -3.20 -11.10 -20.17
N MET A 100 -3.89 -11.98 -19.44
CA MET A 100 -4.42 -11.67 -18.12
C MET A 100 -3.30 -11.46 -17.09
N LYS A 101 -2.22 -12.24 -17.14
CA LYS A 101 -1.01 -12.05 -16.32
C LYS A 101 -0.40 -10.66 -16.53
N ASN A 102 -0.24 -10.25 -17.79
CA ASN A 102 0.29 -8.93 -18.13
C ASN A 102 -0.63 -7.78 -17.67
N MET A 103 -1.95 -7.97 -17.80
CA MET A 103 -2.95 -7.01 -17.32
C MET A 103 -2.91 -6.89 -15.79
N ALA A 104 -2.83 -8.00 -15.07
CA ALA A 104 -2.72 -8.04 -13.62
C ALA A 104 -1.44 -7.37 -13.12
N ALA A 105 -0.31 -7.61 -13.79
CA ALA A 105 0.96 -6.95 -13.52
C ALA A 105 0.84 -5.42 -13.69
N SER A 106 0.19 -4.97 -14.77
CA SER A 106 -0.02 -3.55 -15.06
C SER A 106 -0.95 -2.88 -14.05
N GLN A 107 -2.06 -3.53 -13.69
CA GLN A 107 -2.99 -3.06 -12.66
C GLN A 107 -2.32 -2.94 -11.30
N THR A 108 -1.50 -3.93 -10.93
CA THR A 108 -0.73 -3.92 -9.67
C THR A 108 0.24 -2.75 -9.63
N LYS A 109 1.03 -2.55 -10.70
CA LYS A 109 1.95 -1.40 -10.80
C LYS A 109 1.21 -0.07 -10.69
N LEU A 110 0.11 0.10 -11.42
CA LEU A 110 -0.69 1.31 -11.39
C LEU A 110 -1.29 1.57 -10.01
N GLN A 111 -1.81 0.52 -9.34
CA GLN A 111 -2.35 0.63 -7.99
C GLN A 111 -1.29 1.10 -6.99
N LEU A 112 -0.09 0.53 -7.02
CA LEU A 112 1.01 0.92 -6.14
C LEU A 112 1.43 2.39 -6.37
N LEU A 113 1.59 2.80 -7.63
CA LEU A 113 1.89 4.19 -7.99
C LEU A 113 0.79 5.17 -7.57
N LEU A 114 -0.47 4.77 -7.72
CA LEU A 114 -1.60 5.60 -7.33
C LEU A 114 -1.68 5.76 -5.80
N LEU A 115 -1.40 4.70 -5.03
CA LEU A 115 -1.33 4.78 -3.57
C LEU A 115 -0.27 5.78 -3.10
N GLU A 116 0.94 5.74 -3.68
CA GLU A 116 1.99 6.71 -3.38
C GLU A 116 1.56 8.15 -3.66
N LYS A 117 1.02 8.39 -4.86
CA LYS A 117 0.57 9.71 -5.27
C LYS A 117 -0.55 10.25 -4.37
N LEU A 118 -1.50 9.40 -4.00
CA LEU A 118 -2.59 9.79 -3.09
C LEU A 118 -2.06 10.11 -1.69
N LEU A 119 -1.09 9.35 -1.18
CA LEU A 119 -0.46 9.63 0.10
C LEU A 119 0.26 10.98 0.10
N GLU A 120 1.05 11.27 -0.94
CA GLU A 120 1.71 12.58 -1.10
C GLU A 120 0.70 13.74 -1.18
N GLN A 121 -0.45 13.52 -1.84
CA GLN A 121 -1.51 14.53 -1.92
C GLN A 121 -2.16 14.76 -0.56
N LEU A 122 -2.37 13.71 0.23
CA LEU A 122 -2.89 13.81 1.60
C LEU A 122 -1.90 14.57 2.51
N GLU A 123 -0.60 14.27 2.44
CA GLU A 123 0.44 14.96 3.21
C GLU A 123 0.51 16.45 2.86
N ARG A 124 0.60 16.78 1.57
CA ARG A 124 0.66 18.15 1.09
C ARG A 124 -0.61 18.93 1.44
N GLY A 125 -1.78 18.36 1.21
CA GLY A 125 -3.04 19.03 1.51
C GLY A 125 -3.28 19.17 3.02
N ARG A 126 -2.80 18.23 3.84
CA ARG A 126 -2.75 18.40 5.30
C ARG A 126 -1.90 19.61 5.68
N ALA A 127 -0.66 19.70 5.17
CA ALA A 127 0.23 20.81 5.47
C ALA A 127 -0.39 22.16 5.06
N ALA A 128 -1.05 22.21 3.90
CA ALA A 128 -1.78 23.40 3.45
C ALA A 128 -2.95 23.77 4.38
N LEU A 129 -3.76 22.80 4.82
CA LEU A 129 -4.85 23.05 5.78
C LEU A 129 -4.31 23.53 7.14
N VAL A 130 -3.21 22.95 7.63
CA VAL A 130 -2.55 23.41 8.87
C VAL A 130 -2.08 24.86 8.73
N GLY A 131 -1.44 25.19 7.60
CA GLY A 131 -1.01 26.55 7.29
C GLY A 131 -2.17 27.54 7.29
N MET A 132 -3.30 27.21 6.66
CA MET A 132 -4.49 28.08 6.65
C MET A 132 -5.13 28.27 8.03
N VAL A 133 -5.11 27.24 8.90
CA VAL A 133 -5.66 27.34 10.26
C VAL A 133 -4.75 28.14 11.20
N THR A 134 -3.43 28.07 11.02
CA THR A 134 -2.43 28.69 11.89
C THR A 134 -2.03 30.09 11.44
N GLY A 135 -1.96 30.34 10.13
CA GLY A 135 -1.49 31.59 9.53
C GLY A 135 -2.43 32.78 9.67
N GLY A 136 -3.62 32.60 10.26
CA GLY A 136 -4.59 33.69 10.45
C GLY A 136 -5.15 34.26 9.14
N ASP A 137 -4.83 33.64 7.99
CA ASP A 137 -5.28 34.07 6.67
C ASP A 137 -6.80 34.16 6.65
N SER A 138 -7.31 35.26 6.07
CA SER A 138 -8.74 35.53 5.84
C SER A 138 -9.38 34.56 4.84
N CYS A 139 -8.81 33.36 4.67
CA CYS A 139 -9.31 32.32 3.82
C CYS A 139 -10.77 32.02 4.22
N GLY A 140 -11.69 32.37 3.33
CA GLY A 140 -13.10 32.20 3.59
C GLY A 140 -13.41 30.75 3.95
N TRP A 141 -14.33 30.54 4.90
CA TRP A 141 -14.74 29.21 5.37
C TRP A 141 -15.01 28.22 4.23
N GLY A 142 -15.57 28.68 3.11
CA GLY A 142 -15.79 27.86 1.91
C GLY A 142 -14.51 27.19 1.39
N ARG A 143 -13.37 27.87 1.37
CA ARG A 143 -12.09 27.31 0.92
C ARG A 143 -11.55 26.26 1.90
N LEU A 144 -11.63 26.52 3.20
CA LEU A 144 -11.26 25.56 4.25
C LEU A 144 -12.11 24.30 4.14
N TRP A 145 -13.43 24.46 4.02
CA TRP A 145 -14.35 23.34 3.92
C TRP A 145 -14.19 22.53 2.63
N GLN A 146 -13.92 23.20 1.50
CA GLN A 146 -13.55 22.52 0.25
C GLN A 146 -12.27 21.71 0.41
N GLY A 147 -11.26 22.24 1.10
CA GLY A 147 -10.02 21.53 1.41
C GLY A 147 -10.26 20.27 2.24
N VAL A 148 -11.04 20.38 3.33
CA VAL A 148 -11.42 19.23 4.16
C VAL A 148 -12.19 18.19 3.34
N SER A 149 -13.20 18.62 2.59
CA SER A 149 -14.03 17.72 1.76
C SER A 149 -13.20 16.99 0.69
N HIS A 150 -12.24 17.69 0.09
CA HIS A 150 -11.33 17.10 -0.89
C HIS A 150 -10.42 16.05 -0.24
N LEU A 151 -9.79 16.38 0.90
CA LEU A 151 -8.91 15.45 1.61
C LEU A 151 -9.64 14.22 2.15
N HIS A 152 -10.86 14.39 2.67
CA HIS A 152 -11.67 13.28 3.13
C HIS A 152 -11.99 12.30 1.98
N ARG A 153 -12.32 12.82 0.79
CA ARG A 153 -12.50 12.00 -0.41
C ARG A 153 -11.21 11.29 -0.83
N LEU A 154 -10.07 12.00 -0.87
CA LEU A 154 -8.78 11.38 -1.17
C LEU A 154 -8.43 10.27 -0.18
N GLN A 155 -8.72 10.48 1.11
CA GLN A 155 -8.50 9.47 2.15
C GLN A 155 -9.37 8.23 1.90
N LYS A 156 -10.65 8.42 1.55
CA LYS A 156 -11.54 7.32 1.19
C LYS A 156 -11.03 6.56 -0.04
N ASP A 157 -10.63 7.26 -1.09
CA ASP A 157 -10.08 6.65 -2.30
C ASP A 157 -8.80 5.86 -2.01
N PHE A 158 -7.90 6.43 -1.19
CA PHE A 158 -6.69 5.77 -0.72
C PHE A 158 -6.99 4.48 0.04
N LEU A 159 -7.88 4.53 1.04
CA LEU A 159 -8.27 3.36 1.83
C LEU A 159 -8.91 2.26 0.96
N HIS A 160 -9.70 2.66 -0.05
CA HIS A 160 -10.29 1.74 -1.01
C HIS A 160 -9.28 1.02 -1.91
N LEU A 161 -8.08 1.58 -2.07
CA LEU A 161 -6.99 1.04 -2.89
C LEU A 161 -5.96 0.26 -2.08
N LEU A 162 -5.97 0.32 -0.74
CA LEU A 162 -5.02 -0.43 0.10
C LEU A 162 -5.19 -1.94 0.02
N VAL A 163 -6.40 -2.42 -0.29
CA VAL A 163 -6.68 -3.85 -0.42
C VAL A 163 -6.54 -4.24 -1.90
N PRO A 164 -5.59 -5.13 -2.26
CA PRO A 164 -5.51 -5.68 -3.61
C PRO A 164 -6.85 -6.27 -4.02
N ARG A 165 -7.45 -5.76 -5.10
CA ARG A 165 -8.80 -6.13 -5.52
C ARG A 165 -8.81 -7.32 -6.47
N ARG A 166 -10.01 -7.87 -6.67
CA ARG A 166 -10.36 -8.80 -7.76
C ARG A 166 -9.88 -8.24 -9.10
N LEU A 167 -9.33 -9.11 -9.95
CA LEU A 167 -8.89 -8.72 -11.29
C LEU A 167 -10.14 -8.52 -12.17
N HIS A 168 -10.18 -7.39 -12.88
CA HIS A 168 -11.27 -7.12 -13.82
C HIS A 168 -11.10 -8.03 -15.05
N LEU A 169 -11.93 -9.07 -15.15
CA LEU A 169 -11.94 -9.99 -16.29
C LEU A 169 -12.71 -9.36 -17.45
N LYS A 170 -12.00 -8.97 -18.52
CA LYS A 170 -12.65 -8.59 -19.79
C LYS A 170 -12.96 -9.81 -20.68
N HIS A 171 -12.29 -10.94 -20.45
CA HIS A 171 -12.38 -12.12 -21.30
C HIS A 171 -12.55 -13.40 -20.47
N GLN A 172 -13.33 -14.35 -20.97
CA GLN A 172 -13.33 -15.71 -20.41
C GLN A 172 -11.98 -16.38 -20.69
N LEU A 173 -11.37 -16.91 -19.62
CA LEU A 173 -10.11 -17.64 -19.68
C LEU A 173 -10.22 -19.01 -20.34
N VAL A 174 -11.41 -19.61 -20.31
CA VAL A 174 -11.67 -20.94 -20.83
C VAL A 174 -11.75 -20.85 -22.37
N ALA A 175 -11.13 -21.80 -23.06
CA ALA A 175 -11.32 -21.94 -24.51
C ALA A 175 -12.78 -22.31 -24.79
N ASN A 176 -13.38 -21.82 -25.89
CA ASN A 176 -14.73 -22.20 -26.31
C ASN A 176 -14.75 -23.68 -26.76
N THR A 177 -14.57 -24.60 -25.83
CA THR A 177 -14.82 -26.02 -26.02
C THR A 177 -16.25 -26.29 -25.58
N SER A 178 -16.94 -27.19 -26.28
CA SER A 178 -18.32 -27.62 -26.02
C SER A 178 -18.54 -28.29 -24.64
N ALA A 179 -17.62 -28.11 -23.69
CA ALA A 179 -17.66 -28.63 -22.34
C ALA A 179 -18.63 -27.80 -21.48
N ALA A 180 -19.91 -28.15 -21.55
CA ALA A 180 -21.00 -27.62 -20.71
C ALA A 180 -20.84 -27.89 -19.19
N LYS A 181 -19.63 -28.14 -18.68
CA LYS A 181 -19.35 -28.61 -17.30
C LYS A 181 -18.30 -27.81 -16.53
N ILE A 182 -17.70 -26.76 -17.11
CA ILE A 182 -16.70 -25.97 -16.38
C ILE A 182 -17.39 -24.75 -15.75
N PRO A 183 -17.42 -24.63 -14.40
CA PRO A 183 -17.99 -23.46 -13.76
C PRO A 183 -17.21 -22.20 -14.14
N PRO A 184 -17.84 -21.02 -14.13
CA PRO A 184 -17.16 -19.77 -14.46
C PRO A 184 -15.97 -19.56 -13.52
N LEU A 185 -14.78 -19.42 -14.09
CA LEU A 185 -13.55 -19.15 -13.36
C LEU A 185 -13.46 -17.66 -13.04
N ARG A 186 -13.13 -17.32 -11.80
CA ARG A 186 -12.80 -15.96 -11.37
C ARG A 186 -11.30 -15.83 -11.15
N LEU A 187 -10.76 -14.63 -11.35
CA LEU A 187 -9.35 -14.33 -11.07
C LEU A 187 -9.24 -13.30 -9.95
N GLY A 188 -8.42 -13.63 -8.95
CA GLY A 188 -8.04 -12.75 -7.85
C GLY A 188 -6.56 -12.41 -7.87
N LEU A 189 -6.19 -11.37 -7.13
CA LEU A 189 -4.81 -11.12 -6.72
C LEU A 189 -4.63 -11.60 -5.29
N ARG A 190 -3.62 -12.43 -5.09
CA ARG A 190 -3.17 -12.87 -3.78
C ARG A 190 -1.85 -12.22 -3.43
N LEU A 191 -1.77 -11.67 -2.22
CA LEU A 191 -0.57 -11.05 -1.70
C LEU A 191 0.27 -12.06 -0.92
N ARG A 192 1.59 -12.00 -1.10
CA ARG A 192 2.58 -12.70 -0.26
C ARG A 192 3.51 -11.68 0.37
N ASN A 193 3.66 -11.74 1.69
CA ASN A 193 4.51 -10.81 2.44
C ASN A 193 5.97 -10.88 1.97
N PRO A 194 6.78 -9.83 2.22
CA PRO A 194 8.17 -9.83 1.80
C PRO A 194 8.94 -10.97 2.45
N VAL A 195 9.81 -11.60 1.67
CA VAL A 195 10.80 -12.55 2.17
C VAL A 195 12.07 -11.80 2.50
N VAL A 196 12.64 -12.11 3.65
CA VAL A 196 13.83 -11.47 4.18
C VAL A 196 14.77 -12.51 4.75
N PHE A 197 16.08 -12.25 4.63
CA PHE A 197 17.09 -13.02 5.31
C PHE A 197 16.92 -12.94 6.82
N ASP A 198 17.04 -14.08 7.48
CA ASP A 198 17.28 -14.13 8.91
C ASP A 198 18.74 -13.78 9.16
N ARG A 199 18.98 -12.53 9.55
CA ARG A 199 20.33 -12.01 9.80
C ARG A 199 21.02 -12.70 10.97
N ALA A 200 20.25 -13.20 11.94
CA ALA A 200 20.81 -13.93 13.08
C ALA A 200 21.08 -15.40 12.73
N GLY A 201 20.25 -16.00 11.88
CA GLY A 201 20.40 -17.37 11.41
C GLY A 201 21.35 -17.55 10.22
N SER A 202 21.78 -16.47 9.56
CA SER A 202 22.68 -16.52 8.40
C SER A 202 24.12 -16.26 8.82
N VAL A 203 25.02 -17.22 8.57
CA VAL A 203 26.40 -17.23 9.10
C VAL A 203 27.38 -17.61 8.00
N ALA A 204 28.53 -16.95 7.98
CA ALA A 204 29.65 -17.29 7.13
C ALA A 204 30.71 -18.09 7.88
N PHE A 205 31.27 -19.07 7.18
CA PHE A 205 32.42 -19.87 7.59
C PHE A 205 33.58 -19.61 6.62
N ARG A 206 34.64 -20.41 6.72
CA ARG A 206 35.84 -20.24 5.89
C ARG A 206 35.59 -20.39 4.40
N ASP A 207 34.89 -21.45 4.01
CA ASP A 207 34.68 -21.85 2.62
C ASP A 207 33.19 -22.04 2.28
N ARG A 208 32.30 -21.70 3.21
CA ARG A 208 30.87 -21.88 3.06
C ARG A 208 30.08 -20.80 3.77
N VAL A 209 28.84 -20.62 3.35
CA VAL A 209 27.87 -19.76 3.99
C VAL A 209 26.58 -20.54 4.19
N SER A 210 26.00 -20.40 5.38
CA SER A 210 24.71 -20.95 5.74
C SER A 210 23.71 -19.80 5.78
N LEU A 211 22.68 -19.85 4.93
CA LEU A 211 21.69 -18.78 4.75
C LEU A 211 20.33 -19.28 5.23
N ALA A 212 19.63 -18.45 6.00
CA ALA A 212 18.26 -18.69 6.43
C ALA A 212 17.38 -17.49 6.10
N TRP A 213 16.09 -17.73 5.84
CA TRP A 213 15.15 -16.65 5.55
C TRP A 213 13.73 -16.96 6.04
N ARG A 214 12.90 -15.93 6.05
CA ARG A 214 11.49 -16.03 6.45
C ARG A 214 10.61 -15.04 5.72
N SER A 215 9.34 -15.40 5.57
CA SER A 215 8.28 -14.46 5.20
C SER A 215 7.90 -13.62 6.42
N LEU A 216 7.83 -12.29 6.26
CA LEU A 216 7.40 -11.42 7.35
C LEU A 216 5.94 -11.70 7.73
N GLY A 217 5.65 -11.85 9.03
CA GLY A 217 4.29 -11.88 9.57
C GLY A 217 3.42 -13.10 9.26
N GLN A 218 3.93 -14.14 8.58
CA GLN A 218 3.15 -15.36 8.33
C GLN A 218 4.05 -16.60 8.25
N PRO A 219 3.66 -17.76 8.83
CA PRO A 219 4.32 -19.03 8.53
C PRO A 219 4.19 -19.34 7.04
N CYS A 220 5.31 -19.64 6.40
CA CYS A 220 5.40 -19.76 4.96
C CYS A 220 4.92 -21.15 4.52
N PRO A 221 4.01 -21.27 3.53
CA PRO A 221 3.86 -22.55 2.82
C PRO A 221 5.17 -22.91 2.10
N PRO A 222 5.36 -24.17 1.68
CA PRO A 222 6.50 -24.56 0.85
C PRO A 222 6.48 -23.75 -0.45
N GLU A 223 7.46 -22.86 -0.59
CA GLU A 223 7.66 -21.96 -1.72
C GLU A 223 9.04 -22.24 -2.34
N LYS A 224 9.18 -21.92 -3.63
CA LYS A 224 10.46 -21.95 -4.32
C LYS A 224 11.05 -20.55 -4.31
N TYR A 225 12.34 -20.50 -4.03
CA TYR A 225 13.13 -19.27 -4.01
C TYR A 225 14.22 -19.34 -5.05
N GLU A 226 14.65 -18.17 -5.48
CA GLU A 226 15.88 -17.99 -6.24
C GLU A 226 16.83 -17.18 -5.39
N LEU A 227 17.98 -17.78 -5.12
CA LEU A 227 19.05 -17.16 -4.39
C LEU A 227 20.21 -16.97 -5.36
N GLY A 228 20.62 -15.72 -5.51
CA GLY A 228 21.85 -15.43 -6.25
C GLY A 228 22.89 -14.80 -5.36
N PHE A 229 24.14 -14.91 -5.76
CA PHE A 229 25.26 -14.37 -5.02
C PHE A 229 26.34 -13.85 -5.95
N ARG A 230 27.11 -12.89 -5.47
CA ARG A 230 28.27 -12.32 -6.17
C ARG A 230 29.36 -11.93 -5.18
N LEU A 231 30.60 -11.99 -5.62
CA LEU A 231 31.72 -11.41 -4.90
C LEU A 231 31.70 -9.88 -5.06
N ARG A 232 31.86 -9.12 -3.98
CA ARG A 232 31.77 -7.64 -4.00
C ARG A 232 33.04 -6.95 -4.51
N GLU A 233 34.16 -7.66 -4.48
CA GLU A 233 35.49 -7.11 -4.75
C GLU A 233 35.85 -7.14 -6.25
N GLU A 234 35.04 -7.79 -7.08
CA GLU A 234 35.22 -7.88 -8.53
C GLU A 234 33.96 -7.38 -9.25
N GLU A 235 34.11 -6.43 -10.18
CA GLU A 235 32.99 -5.88 -10.97
C GLU A 235 32.42 -6.91 -11.97
N GLU A 236 33.19 -7.94 -12.32
CA GLU A 236 32.81 -9.06 -13.20
C GLU A 236 32.61 -10.39 -12.44
N ALA A 237 32.34 -10.33 -11.13
CA ALA A 237 32.25 -11.51 -10.28
C ALA A 237 31.22 -12.56 -10.76
N GLU A 238 31.58 -13.84 -10.57
CA GLU A 238 30.72 -15.00 -10.78
C GLU A 238 29.34 -14.81 -10.14
N GLN A 239 28.31 -14.72 -10.99
CA GLN A 239 26.91 -14.76 -10.58
C GLN A 239 26.45 -16.20 -10.54
N GLY A 240 26.42 -16.79 -9.34
CA GLY A 240 25.71 -18.04 -9.11
C GLY A 240 24.24 -17.76 -8.82
N ALA A 241 23.33 -18.56 -9.38
CA ALA A 241 21.91 -18.56 -9.03
C ALA A 241 21.45 -19.99 -8.74
N VAL A 242 20.79 -20.19 -7.61
CA VAL A 242 20.33 -21.49 -7.13
C VAL A 242 18.83 -21.42 -6.83
N SER A 243 18.07 -22.39 -7.35
CA SER A 243 16.67 -22.55 -6.99
C SER A 243 16.54 -23.44 -5.77
N VAL A 244 15.88 -22.95 -4.73
CA VAL A 244 15.77 -23.62 -3.42
C VAL A 244 14.31 -23.85 -3.08
N SER A 245 13.97 -25.07 -2.65
CA SER A 245 12.68 -25.37 -2.03
C SER A 245 12.88 -25.46 -0.52
N GLY A 246 12.42 -24.47 0.22
CA GLY A 246 12.66 -24.37 1.67
C GLY A 246 13.06 -22.96 2.10
N ASN A 247 13.43 -22.81 3.37
CA ASN A 247 13.77 -21.52 3.98
C ASN A 247 15.25 -21.43 4.41
N HIS A 248 16.08 -22.31 3.88
CA HIS A 248 17.49 -22.46 4.23
C HIS A 248 18.30 -23.00 3.05
N LEU A 249 19.56 -22.58 2.92
CA LEU A 249 20.52 -23.11 1.94
C LEU A 249 21.95 -22.94 2.46
N GLU A 250 22.79 -23.95 2.24
CA GLU A 250 24.23 -23.86 2.41
C GLU A 250 24.94 -23.80 1.06
N ILE A 251 25.79 -22.78 0.86
CA ILE A 251 26.65 -22.64 -0.31
C ILE A 251 28.07 -22.98 0.12
N HIS A 252 28.69 -23.90 -0.60
CA HIS A 252 30.05 -24.40 -0.36
C HIS A 252 31.02 -23.90 -1.43
N ASN A 253 32.32 -24.14 -1.20
CA ASN A 253 33.41 -23.79 -2.11
C ASN A 253 33.54 -22.28 -2.40
N LEU A 254 33.20 -21.45 -1.41
CA LEU A 254 33.46 -20.01 -1.45
C LEU A 254 34.92 -19.73 -1.11
N LEU A 255 35.46 -18.65 -1.65
CA LEU A 255 36.81 -18.19 -1.32
C LEU A 255 36.84 -17.65 0.11
N SER A 256 37.90 -17.97 0.85
CA SER A 256 38.13 -17.49 2.23
C SER A 256 38.52 -16.02 2.28
N ASP A 257 38.18 -15.35 3.38
CA ASP A 257 38.44 -13.92 3.62
C ASP A 257 37.91 -12.99 2.51
N ARG A 258 36.74 -13.32 1.95
CA ARG A 258 36.09 -12.58 0.85
C ARG A 258 34.71 -12.10 1.23
N LEU A 259 34.32 -10.95 0.66
CA LEU A 259 33.02 -10.33 0.91
C LEU A 259 32.01 -10.72 -0.19
N TYR A 260 30.97 -11.45 0.19
CA TYR A 260 29.91 -11.88 -0.73
C TYR A 260 28.60 -11.14 -0.45
N GLU A 261 27.91 -10.75 -1.52
CA GLU A 261 26.55 -10.24 -1.47
C GLU A 261 25.58 -11.30 -1.99
N PHE A 262 24.60 -11.66 -1.16
CA PHE A 262 23.54 -12.60 -1.46
C PHE A 262 22.25 -11.84 -1.66
N HIS A 263 21.47 -12.21 -2.67
CA HIS A 263 20.14 -11.67 -2.92
C HIS A 263 19.12 -12.80 -2.98
N LEU A 264 17.94 -12.52 -2.44
CA LEU A 264 16.87 -13.49 -2.28
C LEU A 264 15.57 -12.95 -2.85
N ARG A 265 14.96 -13.74 -3.73
CA ARG A 265 13.62 -13.50 -4.26
C ARG A 265 12.83 -14.80 -4.33
N ARG A 266 11.51 -14.70 -4.46
CA ARG A 266 10.69 -15.88 -4.81
C ARG A 266 10.95 -16.24 -6.26
N ALA A 267 10.98 -17.53 -6.56
CA ALA A 267 11.15 -18.01 -7.92
C ALA A 267 10.02 -17.52 -8.82
N ASP A 268 10.34 -17.27 -10.09
CA ASP A 268 9.32 -16.91 -11.07
C ASP A 268 8.42 -18.11 -11.37
N THR A 269 7.14 -17.98 -11.02
CA THR A 269 6.13 -18.99 -11.32
C THR A 269 5.13 -18.45 -12.32
N HIS A 270 4.43 -19.34 -13.03
CA HIS A 270 3.40 -18.94 -13.98
C HIS A 270 2.30 -18.05 -13.36
N MET A 271 2.10 -18.11 -12.04
CA MET A 271 1.15 -17.28 -11.29
C MET A 271 1.72 -15.96 -10.76
N LEU A 272 3.04 -15.78 -10.72
CA LEU A 272 3.66 -14.56 -10.18
C LEU A 272 3.44 -13.39 -11.14
N VAL A 273 2.75 -12.32 -10.69
CA VAL A 273 2.45 -11.15 -11.54
C VAL A 273 3.32 -9.94 -11.25
N TYR A 274 3.74 -9.78 -10.01
CA TYR A 274 4.57 -8.64 -9.61
C TYR A 274 5.51 -9.04 -8.47
N GLN A 275 6.79 -8.77 -8.68
CA GLN A 275 7.85 -8.87 -7.69
C GLN A 275 8.94 -7.88 -8.09
N ALA A 276 8.98 -6.73 -7.43
CA ALA A 276 10.08 -5.77 -7.57
C ALA A 276 11.10 -5.89 -6.42
N TRP A 277 10.66 -6.39 -5.27
CA TRP A 277 11.49 -6.52 -4.08
C TRP A 277 12.30 -7.81 -4.07
N HIS A 278 13.55 -7.67 -3.68
CA HIS A 278 14.45 -8.72 -3.22
C HIS A 278 15.12 -8.24 -1.93
N ASP A 279 15.41 -9.15 -1.00
CA ASP A 279 16.25 -8.81 0.15
C ASP A 279 17.70 -9.15 -0.17
N SER A 280 18.65 -8.42 0.42
CA SER A 280 20.07 -8.71 0.29
C SER A 280 20.79 -8.70 1.63
N ILE A 281 21.78 -9.57 1.76
CA ILE A 281 22.68 -9.65 2.91
C ILE A 281 24.12 -9.74 2.40
N THR A 282 25.04 -9.11 3.12
CA THR A 282 26.47 -9.21 2.83
C THR A 282 27.15 -9.95 3.97
N LEU A 283 27.95 -10.96 3.64
CA LEU A 283 28.68 -11.75 4.61
C LEU A 283 30.14 -11.89 4.15
N ARG A 284 31.08 -11.81 5.10
CA ARG A 284 32.51 -12.06 4.85
C ARG A 284 32.84 -13.48 5.29
N THR A 285 33.45 -14.27 4.41
CA THR A 285 33.97 -15.59 4.77
C THR A 285 35.14 -15.45 5.74
N CYS A 286 35.31 -16.43 6.62
CA CYS A 286 36.42 -16.44 7.56
C CYS A 286 37.76 -16.70 6.84
N PRO A 287 38.90 -16.29 7.43
CA PRO A 287 40.23 -16.69 6.96
C PRO A 287 40.46 -18.21 6.96
#